data_AF-A0A943YCI5-F1
#
_entry.id   AF-A0A943YCI5-F1
#
_cell.length_a   1.000
_cell.length_b   1.000
_cell.length_c   1.000
_cell.angle_alpha   90.00
_cell.angle_beta   90.00
_cell.angle_gamma   90.00
#
_symmetry.space_group_name_H-M   'P 1'
#
loop_
_entity.id
_entity.type
_entity.pdbx_description
1 polymer ?
#
loop_
_entity_poly.entity_id
_entity_poly.type
_entity_poly.pdbx_seq_one_letter_code
_entity_poly.pdbx_strand_id
1 'polypeptide(L)'
;MLFSSPKEKIPFTSTETKTICRRLRERLDIPILIVSARRDDIDKIRSLGFGADDYIEKPFSPAVLAARVKSQLARYERLKGTAKENTGIITIGDITLNSSTRIVTVRGENKLLPNKEFQLLEFLMINADIVFSRETIYNRIWGMESFGNTSTVPVHINRIRDAIEKDPADPQHILTIWGVGYKFRP
;
A
#
# COMPACT_ATOMS: atom_id res chain seq x y z
N MET A 1 -15.60 -9.34 -36.05
CA MET A 1 -16.17 -8.14 -35.41
C MET A 1 -17.66 -8.38 -35.21
N LEU A 2 -18.09 -8.71 -33.99
CA LEU A 2 -19.49 -8.66 -33.58
C LEU A 2 -19.49 -7.97 -32.21
N PHE A 3 -19.87 -6.70 -32.22
CA PHE A 3 -20.03 -5.90 -31.00
C PHE A 3 -21.21 -6.49 -30.21
N SER A 4 -20.91 -6.93 -29.00
CA SER A 4 -21.91 -7.44 -28.05
C SER A 4 -22.66 -6.27 -27.40
N SER A 5 -23.97 -6.47 -27.29
CA SER A 5 -25.02 -5.53 -26.87
C SER A 5 -24.76 -4.79 -25.55
N PRO A 6 -25.19 -3.53 -25.37
CA PRO A 6 -25.03 -2.81 -24.13
C PRO A 6 -25.99 -3.37 -23.07
N LYS A 7 -25.43 -4.04 -22.05
CA LYS A 7 -26.19 -4.47 -20.87
C LYS A 7 -26.79 -3.24 -20.17
N GLU A 8 -28.11 -3.23 -20.10
CA GLU A 8 -28.95 -2.30 -19.34
C GLU A 8 -28.50 -2.30 -17.87
N LYS A 9 -27.83 -1.22 -17.44
CA LYS A 9 -27.47 -1.03 -16.03
C LYS A 9 -28.67 -0.39 -15.34
N ILE A 10 -29.45 -1.18 -14.61
CA ILE A 10 -30.51 -0.67 -13.75
C ILE A 10 -29.88 0.32 -12.75
N PRO A 11 -30.21 1.62 -12.78
CA PRO A 11 -29.64 2.58 -11.86
C PRO A 11 -30.22 2.34 -10.46
N PHE A 12 -29.34 2.15 -9.47
CA PHE A 12 -29.77 2.18 -8.06
C PHE A 12 -30.54 3.47 -7.78
N THR A 13 -31.70 3.32 -7.15
CA THR A 13 -32.56 4.42 -6.73
C THR A 13 -32.02 5.09 -5.47
N SER A 14 -32.41 6.34 -5.22
CA SER A 14 -32.00 7.07 -4.01
C SER A 14 -32.44 6.35 -2.73
N THR A 15 -33.58 5.65 -2.76
CA THR A 15 -34.10 4.82 -1.68
C THR A 15 -33.22 3.59 -1.40
N GLU A 16 -32.70 2.94 -2.44
CA GLU A 16 -31.78 1.82 -2.29
C GLU A 16 -30.43 2.27 -1.75
N THR A 17 -29.88 3.37 -2.28
CA THR A 17 -28.64 3.98 -1.77
C THR A 17 -28.74 4.29 -0.28
N LYS A 18 -29.85 4.90 0.16
CA LYS A 18 -30.12 5.17 1.58
C LYS A 18 -30.04 3.89 2.42
N THR A 19 -30.71 2.84 1.96
CA THR A 19 -30.79 1.56 2.68
C THR A 19 -29.42 0.89 2.78
N ILE A 20 -28.65 0.92 1.69
CA ILE A 20 -27.30 0.35 1.65
C ILE A 20 -26.36 1.12 2.56
N CYS A 21 -26.28 2.45 2.44
CA CYS A 21 -25.41 3.28 3.28
C CYS A 21 -25.73 3.09 4.77
N ARG A 22 -27.01 3.08 5.14
CA ARG A 22 -27.41 2.86 6.54
C ARG A 22 -26.99 1.48 7.05
N ARG A 23 -27.28 0.41 6.29
CA ARG A 23 -26.88 -0.96 6.67
C ARG A 23 -25.36 -1.13 6.79
N LEU A 24 -24.61 -0.48 5.91
CA LEU A 24 -23.14 -0.49 5.97
C LEU A 24 -22.67 0.25 7.22
N ARG A 25 -23.19 1.45 7.51
CA ARG A 25 -22.82 2.25 8.69
C ARG A 25 -23.20 1.59 10.02
N GLU A 26 -24.27 0.80 10.06
CA GLU A 26 -24.65 0.01 11.24
C GLU A 26 -23.63 -1.06 11.60
N ARG A 27 -22.79 -1.51 10.65
CA ARG A 27 -21.86 -2.65 10.83
C ARG A 27 -20.39 -2.33 10.63
N LEU A 28 -20.11 -1.34 9.78
CA LEU A 28 -18.79 -1.00 9.29
C LEU A 28 -18.57 0.50 9.42
N ASP A 29 -17.48 0.85 10.07
CA ASP A 29 -16.93 2.19 10.02
C ASP A 29 -15.82 2.18 8.96
N ILE A 30 -16.18 2.43 7.69
CA ILE A 30 -15.25 2.52 6.54
C ILE A 30 -15.70 3.67 5.61
N PRO A 31 -14.81 4.23 4.77
CA PRO A 31 -15.19 5.26 3.82
C PRO A 31 -16.15 4.72 2.75
N ILE A 32 -17.22 5.47 2.47
CA ILE A 32 -18.22 5.16 1.45
C ILE A 32 -18.17 6.23 0.36
N LEU A 33 -17.71 5.85 -0.84
CA LEU A 33 -17.69 6.69 -2.03
C LEU A 33 -18.83 6.28 -2.97
N ILE A 34 -19.71 7.23 -3.30
CA ILE A 34 -20.79 7.00 -4.27
C ILE A 34 -20.38 7.51 -5.64
N VAL A 35 -20.63 6.70 -6.67
CA VAL A 35 -20.32 7.06 -8.06
C VAL A 35 -21.56 6.90 -8.93
N SER A 36 -22.08 8.00 -9.48
CA SER A 36 -23.40 8.04 -10.10
C SER A 36 -23.41 8.84 -11.39
N ALA A 37 -24.31 8.48 -12.33
CA ALA A 37 -24.59 9.28 -13.52
C ALA A 37 -25.67 10.34 -13.28
N ARG A 38 -26.32 10.33 -12.11
CA ARG A 38 -27.31 11.33 -11.71
C ARG A 38 -26.60 12.62 -11.33
N ARG A 39 -27.07 13.72 -11.91
CA ARG A 39 -26.52 15.07 -11.74
C ARG A 39 -27.44 15.99 -10.92
N ASP A 40 -28.49 15.43 -10.34
CA ASP A 40 -29.39 16.20 -9.48
C ASP A 40 -28.68 16.46 -8.14
N ASP A 41 -28.50 17.75 -7.82
CA ASP A 41 -27.91 18.19 -6.56
C ASP A 41 -28.66 17.65 -5.34
N ILE A 42 -29.97 17.47 -5.45
CA ILE A 42 -30.80 16.89 -4.38
C ILE A 42 -30.37 15.43 -4.12
N ASP A 43 -30.11 14.65 -5.16
CA ASP A 43 -29.66 13.26 -5.00
C ASP A 43 -28.25 13.18 -4.41
N LYS A 44 -27.38 14.13 -4.77
CA LYS A 44 -26.02 14.24 -4.20
C LYS A 44 -26.06 14.60 -2.71
N ILE A 45 -26.83 15.62 -2.35
CA ILE A 45 -27.00 16.06 -0.96
C ILE A 45 -27.59 14.92 -0.12
N ARG A 46 -28.64 14.26 -0.62
CA ARG A 46 -29.26 13.12 0.06
C ARG A 46 -28.28 11.97 0.26
N SER A 47 -27.51 11.63 -0.77
CA SER A 47 -26.54 10.54 -0.73
C SER A 47 -25.46 10.77 0.34
N LEU A 48 -24.94 11.99 0.44
CA LEU A 48 -24.02 12.39 1.51
C LEU A 48 -24.72 12.31 2.88
N GLY A 49 -25.95 12.81 2.98
CA GLY A 49 -26.77 12.74 4.20
C GLY A 49 -27.13 11.33 4.66
N PHE A 50 -27.11 10.34 3.76
CA PHE A 50 -27.33 8.93 4.10
C PHE A 50 -26.09 8.25 4.70
N GLY A 51 -24.97 8.97 4.82
CA GLY A 51 -23.73 8.47 5.39
C GLY A 51 -22.67 8.12 4.36
N ALA A 52 -22.71 8.68 3.15
CA ALA A 52 -21.58 8.63 2.23
C ALA A 52 -20.56 9.74 2.56
N ASP A 53 -19.27 9.45 2.35
CA ASP A 53 -18.17 10.38 2.62
C ASP A 53 -17.81 11.25 1.41
N ASP A 54 -18.14 10.79 0.20
CA ASP A 54 -17.93 11.54 -1.04
C ASP A 54 -18.88 11.05 -2.15
N TYR A 55 -19.10 11.90 -3.15
CA TYR A 55 -19.97 11.64 -4.29
C TYR A 55 -19.30 12.12 -5.58
N ILE A 56 -19.13 11.21 -6.55
CA ILE A 56 -18.54 11.50 -7.86
C ILE A 56 -19.59 11.30 -8.95
N GLU A 57 -19.78 12.35 -9.75
CA GLU A 57 -20.62 12.33 -10.93
C GLU A 57 -19.89 11.76 -12.14
N LYS A 58 -20.60 11.01 -12.98
CA LYS A 58 -20.13 10.56 -14.29
C LYS A 58 -20.44 11.61 -15.36
N PRO A 59 -19.52 11.84 -16.32
CA PRO A 59 -18.21 11.18 -16.47
C PRO A 59 -17.12 11.79 -15.57
N PHE A 60 -16.12 10.99 -15.20
CA PHE A 60 -14.96 11.42 -14.41
C PHE A 60 -13.67 10.85 -14.99
N SER A 61 -12.54 11.50 -14.68
CA SER A 61 -11.21 10.98 -15.00
C SER A 61 -10.80 9.87 -14.01
N PRO A 62 -10.24 8.74 -14.47
CA PRO A 62 -9.68 7.70 -13.59
C PRO A 62 -8.65 8.24 -12.59
N ALA A 63 -7.86 9.25 -12.99
CA ALA A 63 -6.87 9.88 -12.11
C ALA A 63 -7.54 10.64 -10.95
N VAL A 64 -8.66 11.31 -11.21
CA VAL A 64 -9.43 12.04 -10.18
C VAL A 64 -10.08 11.06 -9.20
N LEU A 65 -10.63 9.95 -9.71
CA LEU A 65 -11.17 8.89 -8.85
C LEU A 65 -10.07 8.30 -7.94
N ALA A 66 -8.90 7.97 -8.51
CA ALA A 66 -7.77 7.44 -7.74
C ALA A 66 -7.31 8.42 -6.65
N ALA A 67 -7.23 9.73 -6.95
CA ALA A 67 -6.86 10.75 -5.98
C ALA A 67 -7.87 10.84 -4.82
N ARG A 68 -9.17 10.77 -5.11
CA ARG A 68 -10.24 10.80 -4.09
C ARG A 68 -10.22 9.56 -3.20
N VAL A 69 -10.08 8.38 -3.78
CA VAL A 69 -9.91 7.13 -3.02
C VAL A 69 -8.71 7.22 -2.08
N LYS A 70 -7.55 7.68 -2.59
CA LYS A 70 -6.33 7.85 -1.79
C LYS A 70 -6.53 8.83 -0.63
N SER A 71 -7.22 9.95 -0.88
CA SER A 71 -7.52 10.96 0.15
C SER A 71 -8.43 10.41 1.25
N GLN A 72 -9.47 9.66 0.89
CA GLN A 72 -10.41 9.07 1.85
C GLN A 72 -9.74 8.00 2.72
N LEU A 73 -8.92 7.13 2.14
CA LEU A 73 -8.15 6.14 2.89
C LEU A 73 -7.16 6.81 3.84
N ALA A 74 -6.42 7.83 3.39
CA ALA A 74 -5.49 8.55 4.26
C ALA A 74 -6.18 9.22 5.46
N ARG A 75 -7.37 9.81 5.25
CA ARG A 75 -8.17 10.40 6.33
C ARG A 75 -8.69 9.34 7.30
N TYR A 76 -9.13 8.21 6.77
CA TYR A 76 -9.63 7.08 7.54
C TYR A 76 -8.57 6.49 8.46
N GLU A 77 -7.36 6.23 7.93
CA GLU A 77 -6.23 5.77 8.74
C GLU A 77 -5.86 6.76 9.85
N ARG A 78 -5.91 8.06 9.56
CA ARG A 78 -5.68 9.11 10.57
C ARG A 78 -6.70 9.07 11.72
N LEU A 79 -7.98 8.83 11.41
CA LEU A 79 -9.07 8.88 12.39
C LEU A 79 -9.20 7.58 13.21
N LYS A 80 -8.86 6.41 12.64
CA LYS A 80 -8.91 5.13 13.35
C LYS A 80 -7.80 4.90 14.36
N GLY A 81 -6.88 5.85 14.54
CA GLY A 81 -5.70 5.66 15.39
C GLY A 81 -4.72 4.60 14.86
N THR A 82 -4.95 4.06 13.66
CA THR A 82 -4.00 3.24 12.89
C THR A 82 -2.99 4.08 12.14
N ALA A 83 -3.19 5.40 12.07
CA ALA A 83 -2.08 6.32 12.19
C ALA A 83 -1.45 6.13 13.59
N LYS A 84 -0.69 5.04 13.75
CA LYS A 84 0.62 5.14 14.38
C LYS A 84 1.15 6.47 13.89
N GLU A 85 1.46 7.38 14.82
CA GLU A 85 2.36 8.48 14.51
C GLU A 85 3.38 7.94 13.52
N ASN A 86 3.48 8.57 12.35
CA ASN A 86 4.39 8.17 11.31
C ASN A 86 5.81 8.49 11.81
N THR A 87 6.23 7.84 12.89
CA THR A 87 7.52 7.93 13.57
C THR A 87 8.62 7.40 12.66
N GLY A 88 8.24 6.78 11.54
CA GLY A 88 9.12 6.01 10.69
C GLY A 88 9.47 4.65 11.30
N ILE A 89 8.78 4.20 12.37
CA ILE A 89 9.12 2.94 13.02
C ILE A 89 8.31 1.78 12.44
N ILE A 90 9.01 0.84 11.81
CA ILE A 90 8.49 -0.40 11.23
C ILE A 90 9.02 -1.57 12.06
N THR A 91 8.12 -2.35 12.65
CA THR A 91 8.49 -3.55 13.42
C THR A 91 7.82 -4.76 12.79
N ILE A 92 8.62 -5.76 12.41
CA ILE A 92 8.16 -7.03 11.86
C ILE A 92 9.02 -8.14 12.46
N GLY A 93 8.37 -9.11 13.10
CA GLY A 93 9.06 -10.17 13.84
C GLY A 93 9.96 -9.59 14.93
N ASP A 94 11.24 -9.98 14.91
CA ASP A 94 12.29 -9.50 15.82
C ASP A 94 13.08 -8.30 15.26
N ILE A 95 12.66 -7.73 14.13
CA ILE A 95 13.33 -6.62 13.45
C ILE A 95 12.52 -5.34 13.62
N THR A 96 13.15 -4.29 14.12
CA THR A 96 12.60 -2.94 14.19
C THR A 96 13.49 -1.98 13.42
N LEU A 97 12.94 -1.23 12.48
CA LEU A 97 13.61 -0.20 11.70
C LEU A 97 12.96 1.14 11.99
N ASN A 98 13.76 2.16 12.27
CA ASN A 98 13.30 3.54 12.42
C ASN A 98 13.85 4.39 11.26
N SER A 99 12.99 4.78 10.33
CA SER A 99 13.31 5.59 9.15
C SER A 99 13.88 6.96 9.52
N SER A 100 13.39 7.57 10.61
CA SER A 100 13.77 8.92 11.02
C SER A 100 15.17 8.96 11.63
N THR A 101 15.48 7.99 12.51
CA THR A 101 16.79 7.91 13.18
C THR A 101 17.80 7.05 12.43
N ARG A 102 17.35 6.32 11.40
CA ARG A 102 18.11 5.31 10.66
C ARG A 102 18.69 4.19 11.52
N ILE A 103 18.02 3.88 12.64
CA ILE A 103 18.40 2.79 13.53
C ILE A 103 17.66 1.52 13.12
N VAL A 104 18.39 0.41 13.04
CA VAL A 104 17.83 -0.93 12.92
C VAL A 104 18.18 -1.69 14.18
N THR A 105 17.19 -2.34 14.79
CA THR A 105 17.33 -3.19 15.96
C THR A 105 16.84 -4.58 15.61
N VAL A 106 17.63 -5.61 15.89
CA VAL A 106 17.32 -7.01 15.64
C VAL A 106 17.46 -7.77 16.94
N ARG A 107 16.40 -8.41 17.42
CA ARG A 107 16.38 -9.14 18.70
C ARG A 107 16.84 -8.28 19.89
N GLY A 108 16.51 -6.99 19.85
CA GLY A 108 16.91 -6.01 20.88
C GLY A 108 18.31 -5.41 20.72
N GLU A 109 19.10 -5.84 19.74
CA GLU A 109 20.43 -5.29 19.48
C GLU A 109 20.46 -4.33 18.29
N ASN A 110 21.12 -3.18 18.44
CA ASN A 110 21.32 -2.26 17.33
C ASN A 110 22.27 -2.85 16.28
N LYS A 111 21.83 -2.85 15.02
CA LYS A 111 22.61 -3.24 13.85
C LYS A 111 22.86 -2.01 12.98
N LEU A 112 24.13 -1.78 12.65
CA LEU A 112 24.53 -0.72 11.72
C LEU A 112 24.45 -1.26 10.29
N LEU A 113 23.65 -0.61 9.46
CA LEU A 113 23.57 -0.88 8.03
C LEU A 113 24.10 0.31 7.24
N PRO A 114 24.93 0.09 6.20
CA PRO A 114 25.26 1.16 5.27
C PRO A 114 24.00 1.67 4.55
N ASN A 115 24.10 2.87 3.96
CA ASN A 115 22.96 3.61 3.42
C ASN A 115 22.09 2.79 2.45
N LYS A 116 22.71 2.03 1.54
CA LYS A 116 21.99 1.24 0.52
C LYS A 116 21.31 0.02 1.09
N GLU A 117 21.97 -0.70 2.00
CA GLU A 117 21.42 -1.83 2.73
C GLU A 117 20.25 -1.38 3.61
N PHE A 118 20.37 -0.24 4.28
CA PHE A 118 19.27 0.35 5.04
C PHE A 118 18.06 0.65 4.15
N GLN A 119 18.28 1.38 3.04
CA GLN A 119 17.21 1.73 2.10
C GLN A 119 16.52 0.50 1.51
N LEU A 120 17.31 -0.54 1.19
CA LEU A 120 16.80 -1.80 0.68
C LEU A 120 15.99 -2.56 1.72
N LEU A 121 16.48 -2.67 2.95
CA LEU A 121 15.74 -3.32 4.04
C LEU A 121 14.43 -2.57 4.33
N GLU A 122 14.48 -1.24 4.44
CA GLU A 122 13.30 -0.39 4.61
C GLU A 122 12.28 -0.62 3.49
N PHE A 123 12.72 -0.58 2.23
CA PHE A 123 11.85 -0.83 1.08
C PHE A 123 11.18 -2.21 1.16
N LEU A 124 11.95 -3.25 1.49
CA LEU A 124 11.45 -4.61 1.61
C LEU A 124 10.46 -4.76 2.78
N MET A 125 10.76 -4.17 3.94
CA MET A 125 9.88 -4.22 5.13
C MET A 125 8.58 -3.45 4.94
N ILE A 126 8.60 -2.27 4.30
CA ILE A 126 7.39 -1.51 3.96
C ILE A 126 6.48 -2.31 3.03
N ASN A 127 7.08 -3.13 2.16
CA ASN A 127 6.37 -3.91 1.14
C ASN A 127 6.44 -5.42 1.46
N ALA A 128 6.25 -5.78 2.73
CA ALA A 128 6.26 -7.17 3.17
C ALA A 128 5.29 -8.03 2.35
N ASP A 129 5.66 -9.29 2.14
CA ASP A 129 4.97 -10.29 1.32
C ASP A 129 4.85 -10.01 -0.19
N ILE A 130 5.41 -8.90 -0.68
CA ILE A 130 5.49 -8.61 -2.12
C ILE A 130 6.83 -9.08 -2.68
N VAL A 131 6.80 -9.77 -3.83
CA VAL A 131 8.01 -10.21 -4.53
C VAL A 131 8.47 -9.11 -5.48
N PHE A 132 9.74 -8.72 -5.38
CA PHE A 132 10.36 -7.75 -6.28
C PHE A 132 11.50 -8.37 -7.08
N SER A 133 11.54 -8.07 -8.38
CA SER A 133 12.64 -8.50 -9.24
C SER A 133 13.93 -7.75 -8.89
N ARG A 134 15.08 -8.33 -9.28
CA ARG A 134 16.39 -7.67 -9.15
C ARG A 134 16.42 -6.30 -9.82
N GLU A 135 15.79 -6.19 -10.99
CA GLU A 135 15.70 -4.94 -11.74
C GLU A 135 14.83 -3.91 -11.01
N THR A 136 13.67 -4.31 -10.48
CA THR A 136 12.81 -3.40 -9.72
C THR A 136 13.51 -2.89 -8.46
N ILE A 137 14.17 -3.79 -7.71
CA ILE A 137 14.95 -3.41 -6.54
C ILE A 137 16.07 -2.45 -6.93
N TYR A 138 16.81 -2.76 -8.00
CA TYR A 138 17.90 -1.93 -8.47
C TYR A 138 17.41 -0.52 -8.81
N ASN A 139 16.37 -0.41 -9.65
CA ASN A 139 15.81 0.87 -10.07
C ASN A 139 15.26 1.68 -8.89
N ARG A 140 14.69 1.00 -7.88
CA ARG A 140 14.13 1.68 -6.71
C ARG A 140 15.19 2.25 -5.78
N ILE A 141 16.29 1.50 -5.57
CA ILE A 141 17.29 1.84 -4.55
C ILE A 141 18.48 2.62 -5.15
N TRP A 142 18.85 2.37 -6.41
CA TRP A 142 19.94 3.06 -7.11
C TRP A 142 19.45 4.09 -8.14
N GLY A 143 18.19 4.05 -8.57
CA GLY A 143 17.63 5.00 -9.53
C GLY A 143 17.88 4.60 -11.00
N MET A 144 17.03 5.09 -11.90
CA MET A 144 17.06 4.76 -13.34
C MET A 144 18.27 5.34 -14.09
N GLU A 145 18.92 6.39 -13.56
CA GLU A 145 20.12 6.99 -14.16
C GLU A 145 21.42 6.27 -13.77
N SER A 146 21.34 5.30 -12.87
CA SER A 146 22.50 4.49 -12.52
C SER A 146 22.81 3.51 -13.67
N PHE A 147 23.86 3.78 -14.44
CA PHE A 147 24.46 2.88 -15.44
C PHE A 147 25.10 1.61 -14.82
N GLY A 148 24.56 1.11 -13.71
CA GLY A 148 25.19 0.03 -12.96
C GLY A 148 24.57 -1.34 -13.23
N ASN A 149 25.23 -2.33 -12.64
CA ASN A 149 24.93 -3.74 -12.83
C ASN A 149 23.95 -4.22 -11.76
N THR A 150 22.78 -4.74 -12.17
CA THR A 150 21.79 -5.38 -11.28
C THR A 150 22.37 -6.54 -10.46
N SER A 151 23.54 -7.05 -10.85
CA SER A 151 24.33 -8.03 -10.11
C SER A 151 24.81 -7.55 -8.73
N THR A 152 24.71 -6.26 -8.40
CA THR A 152 25.02 -5.77 -7.04
C THR A 152 23.91 -6.11 -6.04
N VAL A 153 22.65 -6.28 -6.50
CA VAL A 153 21.50 -6.52 -5.61
C VAL A 153 21.70 -7.75 -4.71
N PRO A 154 22.10 -8.93 -5.23
CA PRO A 154 22.39 -10.10 -4.39
C PRO A 154 23.45 -9.83 -3.31
N VAL A 155 24.49 -9.04 -3.60
CA VAL A 155 25.53 -8.70 -2.63
C VAL A 155 24.95 -7.90 -1.46
N HIS A 156 24.13 -6.89 -1.74
CA HIS A 156 23.46 -6.11 -0.70
C HIS A 156 22.43 -6.94 0.07
N ILE A 157 21.69 -7.83 -0.59
CA ILE A 157 20.76 -8.76 0.08
C ILE A 157 21.53 -9.65 1.07
N ASN A 158 22.67 -10.21 0.67
CA ASN A 158 23.46 -11.06 1.55
C ASN A 158 23.99 -10.28 2.75
N ARG A 159 24.50 -9.06 2.56
CA ARG A 159 24.93 -8.20 3.69
C ARG A 159 23.80 -7.87 4.65
N ILE A 160 22.58 -7.68 4.15
CA ILE A 160 21.40 -7.49 5.01
C ILE A 160 21.11 -8.78 5.77
N ARG A 161 21.13 -9.94 5.12
CA ARG A 161 20.93 -11.24 5.77
C ARG A 161 21.96 -11.48 6.88
N ASP A 162 23.23 -11.18 6.63
CA ASP A 162 24.30 -11.27 7.63
C ASP A 162 24.01 -10.42 8.87
N ALA A 163 23.30 -9.30 8.70
CA ALA A 163 22.97 -8.39 9.80
C ALA A 163 21.69 -8.79 10.56
N ILE A 164 20.67 -9.33 9.88
CA ILE A 164 19.32 -9.50 10.44
C ILE A 164 18.93 -10.96 10.72
N GLU A 165 19.40 -11.90 9.91
CA GLU A 165 19.01 -13.30 10.02
C GLU A 165 19.74 -13.96 11.21
N LYS A 166 19.20 -15.08 11.71
CA LYS A 166 19.95 -15.94 12.63
C LYS A 166 20.99 -16.78 11.89
N ASP A 167 20.59 -17.31 10.74
CA ASP A 167 21.46 -18.02 9.81
C ASP A 167 21.25 -17.42 8.40
N PRO A 168 22.24 -16.68 7.85
CA PRO A 168 22.14 -16.11 6.52
C PRO A 168 22.00 -17.14 5.39
N ALA A 169 22.44 -18.39 5.63
CA ALA A 169 22.31 -19.49 4.66
C ALA A 169 20.90 -20.09 4.64
N ASP A 170 20.15 -19.96 5.74
CA ASP A 170 18.73 -20.34 5.86
C ASP A 170 17.88 -19.13 6.28
N PRO A 171 17.73 -18.12 5.38
CA PRO A 171 17.12 -16.85 5.73
C PRO A 171 15.61 -17.02 5.99
N GLN A 172 15.12 -16.42 7.07
CA GLN A 172 13.72 -16.49 7.47
C GLN A 172 12.93 -15.23 7.08
N HIS A 173 13.59 -14.07 6.97
CA HIS A 173 12.94 -12.81 6.63
C HIS A 173 13.10 -12.46 5.15
N ILE A 174 14.33 -12.45 4.61
CA ILE A 174 14.55 -12.13 3.20
C ILE A 174 14.66 -13.41 2.39
N LEU A 175 13.57 -13.81 1.75
CA LEU A 175 13.49 -15.02 0.95
C LEU A 175 13.90 -14.77 -0.50
N THR A 176 14.65 -15.72 -1.08
CA THR A 176 14.88 -15.77 -2.52
C THR A 176 13.74 -16.53 -3.18
N ILE A 177 13.06 -15.90 -4.14
CA ILE A 177 12.09 -16.55 -5.01
C ILE A 177 12.80 -16.85 -6.33
N TRP A 178 13.19 -18.11 -6.52
CA TRP A 178 13.99 -18.56 -7.65
C TRP A 178 13.37 -18.15 -8.99
N GLY A 179 14.19 -17.54 -9.85
CA GLY A 179 13.76 -17.03 -11.16
C GLY A 179 12.97 -15.72 -11.14
N VAL A 180 12.57 -15.21 -9.96
CA VAL A 180 11.74 -14.01 -9.84
C VAL A 180 12.49 -12.88 -9.13
N GLY A 181 12.98 -13.09 -7.91
CA GLY A 181 13.63 -12.05 -7.12
C GLY A 181 13.57 -12.30 -5.62
N TYR A 182 13.22 -11.28 -4.84
CA TYR A 182 13.26 -11.32 -3.37
C TYR A 182 11.94 -10.88 -2.75
N LYS A 183 11.63 -11.44 -1.57
CA LYS A 183 10.45 -11.14 -0.78
C LYS A 183 10.85 -10.98 0.69
N PHE A 184 10.30 -9.99 1.37
CA PHE A 184 10.37 -9.93 2.83
C PHE A 184 9.20 -10.71 3.43
N ARG A 185 9.47 -11.65 4.35
CA ARG A 185 8.48 -12.43 5.07
C ARG A 185 8.43 -11.96 6.53
N PRO A 186 7.22 -11.71 7.07
CA PRO A 186 7.05 -11.33 8.46
C PRO A 186 7.57 -12.34 9.49
#